data_AF-C5A2T8-F1
#
_entry.id   AF-C5A2T8-F1
#
_cell.length_a   1.000
_cell.length_b   1.000
_cell.length_c   1.000
_cell.angle_alpha   90.00
_cell.angle_beta   90.00
_cell.angle_gamma   90.00
#
_symmetry.space_group_name_H-M   'P 1'
#
loop_
_entity.id
_entity.type
_entity.pdbx_description
1 polymer ?
#
loop_
_entity_poly.entity_id
_entity_poly.type
_entity_poly.pdbx_seq_one_letter_code
_entity_poly.pdbx_strand_id
1 'polypeptide(L)' 'MIVKFEVYFDGEYWCAKGIDDDIFTQGKTLDELMENIREAVEVHFS' A
#
# COMPACT_ATOMS: atom_id res chain seq x y z
N MET A 1 9.11 -10.97 7.95
CA MET A 1 8.49 -9.82 8.66
C MET A 1 7.04 -9.73 8.19
N ILE A 2 6.09 -9.37 9.04
CA ILE A 2 4.69 -9.17 8.65
C ILE A 2 4.47 -7.66 8.56
N VAL A 3 4.12 -7.16 7.38
CA VAL A 3 3.72 -5.77 7.15
C VAL A 3 2.19 -5.74 7.05
N LYS A 4 1.54 -4.82 7.76
CA LYS A 4 0.07 -4.68 7.75
C LYS A 4 -0.32 -3.33 7.18
N PHE A 5 -1.40 -3.33 6.42
CA PHE A 5 -1.96 -2.12 5.82
C PHE A 5 -3.42 -1.92 6.22
N GLU A 6 -3.77 -0.67 6.48
CA GLU A 6 -5.15 -0.20 6.38
C GLU A 6 -5.43 0.17 4.92
N VAL A 7 -6.48 -0.42 4.34
CA VAL A 7 -6.86 -0.18 2.94
C VAL A 7 -8.25 0.43 2.88
N TYR A 8 -8.38 1.54 2.15
CA TYR A 8 -9.64 2.24 1.98
C TYR A 8 -9.74 2.88 0.59
N PHE A 9 -10.96 3.17 0.15
CA PHE A 9 -11.23 3.92 -1.08
C PHE A 9 -11.59 5.36 -0.72
N ASP A 10 -10.89 6.34 -1.29
CA ASP A 10 -11.05 7.75 -0.93
C ASP A 10 -12.06 8.51 -1.81
N GLY A 11 -12.62 7.84 -2.83
CA GLY A 11 -13.50 8.43 -3.84
C GLY A 11 -12.91 8.43 -5.25
N GLU A 12 -11.58 8.30 -5.38
CA GLU A 12 -10.88 8.24 -6.66
C GLU A 12 -9.85 7.09 -6.73
N TYR A 13 -9.15 6.82 -5.62
CA TYR A 13 -8.10 5.80 -5.52
C TYR A 13 -8.38 4.81 -4.39
N TRP A 14 -7.87 3.60 -4.57
CA TRP A 14 -7.61 2.68 -3.48
C TRP A 14 -6.28 3.06 -2.84
N CYS A 15 -6.30 3.32 -1.54
CA CYS A 15 -5.16 3.79 -0.77
C CYS A 15 -4.76 2.73 0.26
N ALA A 16 -3.46 2.57 0.48
CA ALA A 16 -2.91 1.70 1.53
C ALA A 16 -1.93 2.49 2.40
N LYS A 17 -2.18 2.42 3.71
CA LYS A 17 -1.34 3.01 4.75
C LYS A 17 -0.78 1.90 5.65
N GLY A 18 0.54 1.83 5.78
CA GLY A 18 1.20 0.94 6.73
C GLY A 18 0.77 1.27 8.16
N ILE A 19 0.44 0.23 8.93
CA ILE A 19 -0.02 0.39 10.33
C ILE A 19 1.16 0.65 11.26
N ASP A 20 2.22 -0.13 11.11
CA ASP A 20 3.41 -0.10 11.96
C ASP A 20 4.66 0.42 11.21
N ASP A 21 4.53 0.67 9.91
CA ASP A 21 5.61 1.06 8.99
C ASP A 21 5.22 2.33 8.23
N ASP A 22 6.17 3.24 8.00
CA ASP A 22 5.97 4.49 7.26
C ASP A 22 5.91 4.24 5.74
N ILE A 23 4.96 3.40 5.31
CA ILE A 23 4.72 3.03 3.91
C ILE A 23 3.34 3.54 3.49
N PHE A 24 3.31 4.31 2.41
CA PHE A 24 2.07 4.82 1.82
C PHE A 24 2.10 4.65 0.31
N THR A 25 1.00 4.15 -0.24
CA THR A 25 0.83 3.99 -1.69
C THR A 25 -0.65 3.96 -2.07
N GLN A 26 -0.92 4.05 -3.37
CA GLN A 26 -2.27 4.10 -3.93
C GLN A 26 -2.34 3.47 -5.32
N GLY A 27 -3.53 3.07 -5.78
CA GLY A 27 -3.78 2.56 -7.13
C GLY A 27 -5.22 2.83 -7.58
N LYS A 28 -5.48 2.87 -8.89
CA LYS A 28 -6.85 3.08 -9.42
C LYS A 28 -7.74 1.84 -9.26
N THR A 29 -7.13 0.66 -9.21
CA THR A 29 -7.83 -0.60 -8.92
C THR A 29 -7.21 -1.27 -7.70
N LEU A 30 -7.93 -2.23 -7.10
CA LEU A 30 -7.37 -3.05 -6.03
C LEU A 30 -6.16 -3.84 -6.50
N ASP A 31 -6.16 -4.34 -7.74
CA ASP A 31 -5.03 -5.09 -8.30
C ASP A 31 -3.78 -4.20 -8.43
N GLU A 32 -3.94 -2.98 -8.96
CA GLU A 32 -2.85 -2.01 -9.05
C GLU A 32 -2.33 -1.63 -7.66
N LEU A 33 -3.24 -1.41 -6.69
CA LEU A 33 -2.84 -1.16 -5.31
C LEU A 33 -1.97 -2.30 -4.76
N MET A 34 -2.34 -3.56 -5.03
CA MET A 34 -1.58 -4.72 -4.56
C MET A 34 -0.19 -4.83 -5.19
N GLU A 35 -0.03 -4.44 -6.46
CA GLU A 35 1.29 -4.34 -7.10
C GLU A 35 2.13 -3.24 -6.44
N ASN A 36 1.54 -2.05 -6.28
CA ASN A 36 2.23 -0.91 -5.68
C ASN A 36 2.61 -1.15 -4.20
N ILE A 37 1.80 -1.91 -3.44
CA ILE A 37 2.16 -2.33 -2.07
C ILE A 37 3.42 -3.19 -2.07
N ARG A 38 3.54 -4.15 -3.01
CA ARG A 38 4.72 -5.02 -3.08
C ARG A 38 5.98 -4.22 -3.36
N GLU A 39 5.93 -3.34 -4.37
CA GLU A 39 7.06 -2.47 -4.72
C GLU A 39 7.46 -1.55 -3.56
N ALA A 40 6.47 -0.92 -2.91
CA ALA A 40 6.73 -0.02 -1.78
C ALA A 40 7.37 -0.75 -0.58
N VAL A 41 6.95 -1.98 -0.29
CA VAL A 41 7.57 -2.81 0.76
C VAL A 41 8.99 -3.21 0.37
N GLU A 42 9.22 -3.63 -0.87
CA GLU A 42 10.56 -3.99 -1.35
C GLU A 42 11.55 -2.82 -1.24
N VAL A 43 11.13 -1.61 -1.61
CA VAL A 43 11.96 -0.40 -1.53
C VAL A 43 12.18 0.05 -0.08
N HIS A 44 11.19 -0.10 0.80
CA HIS A 44 11.32 0.37 2.19
C HIS A 44 12.33 -0.45 3.00
N PHE A 45 12.44 -1.75 2.74
CA PHE A 45 13.29 -2.68 3.50
C PHE A 45 14.58 -3.09 2.79
N SER A 46 14.89 -2.51 1.62
CA SER A 46 16.15 -2.74 0.89
C SER A 46 17.34 -2.01 1.49
#